data_AF-A0A924W7Z6-F1
#
_entry.id   AF-A0A924W7Z6-F1
#
_cell.length_a   1.000
_cell.length_b   1.000
_cell.length_c   1.000
_cell.angle_alpha   90.00
_cell.angle_beta   90.00
_cell.angle_gamma   90.00
#
_symmetry.space_group_name_H-M   'P 1'
#
loop_
_entity.id
_entity.type
_entity.pdbx_description
1 polymer ?
#
loop_
_entity_poly.entity_id
_entity_poly.type
_entity_poly.pdbx_seq_one_letter_code
_entity_poly.pdbx_strand_id
1 'polypeptide(L)'
;MRAFLLAASSILTLCGSAQAWELRARFVERVGNVDIVLPDNRIEASNGRPRRIRLQFGVFDDAHGVAPVGGLFGMIDVSYTSTEFTANRTPGRLPAFASPPGANGEPATDPFVTLTNIDAVVGSQSIIWSCAGGAPTPQPAAIVRGRNTFVSVYEITVDPDFQCTVPRFTLSGGVVAVGDWSLSGSPVAPICIDPPSPGSVTYIAETLPPVPFSLELRAFKGHGRCIADWNHDHLFNSNDFFAYLTDFFAGNGDTDCNGTSDSADFFWFLDQFLSVCQ
;
A
#
# COMPACT_ATOMS: atom_id res chain seq x y z
N MET A 1 -13.60 39.22 -42.56
CA MET A 1 -14.44 38.09 -42.08
C MET A 1 -13.52 36.96 -41.66
N ARG A 2 -13.38 36.71 -40.36
CA ARG A 2 -12.66 35.54 -39.82
C ARG A 2 -13.73 34.57 -39.28
N ALA A 3 -13.81 33.39 -39.87
CA ALA A 3 -14.73 32.34 -39.46
C ALA A 3 -14.16 31.62 -38.23
N PHE A 4 -14.92 31.63 -37.13
CA PHE A 4 -14.65 30.80 -35.96
C PHE A 4 -15.24 29.41 -36.19
N LEU A 5 -14.38 28.40 -36.31
CA LEU A 5 -14.75 26.99 -36.27
C LEU A 5 -14.89 26.57 -34.79
N LEU A 6 -16.12 26.31 -34.36
CA LEU A 6 -16.43 25.66 -33.09
C LEU A 6 -16.32 24.15 -33.29
N ALA A 7 -15.26 23.55 -32.75
CA ALA A 7 -15.14 22.10 -32.66
C ALA A 7 -15.96 21.61 -31.44
N ALA A 8 -17.05 20.90 -31.69
CA ALA A 8 -17.84 20.23 -30.67
C ALA A 8 -17.10 18.97 -30.22
N SER A 9 -16.58 18.98 -28.98
CA SER A 9 -15.96 17.82 -28.36
C SER A 9 -17.06 16.95 -27.73
N SER A 10 -17.44 15.87 -28.40
CA SER A 10 -18.37 14.87 -27.89
C SER A 10 -17.69 14.00 -26.83
N ILE A 11 -18.05 14.18 -25.56
CA ILE A 11 -17.70 13.28 -24.45
C ILE A 11 -18.59 12.04 -24.56
N LEU A 12 -18.03 10.94 -25.08
CA LEU A 12 -18.62 9.61 -24.96
C LEU A 12 -18.33 9.07 -23.55
N THR A 13 -19.27 9.26 -22.63
CA THR A 13 -19.30 8.53 -21.35
C THR A 13 -19.70 7.09 -21.63
N LEU A 14 -18.72 6.21 -21.74
CA LEU A 14 -18.95 4.77 -21.71
C LEU A 14 -19.47 4.43 -20.31
N CYS A 15 -20.77 4.16 -20.18
CA CYS A 15 -21.33 3.56 -18.98
C CYS A 15 -20.69 2.18 -18.79
N GLY A 16 -19.60 2.12 -18.01
CA GLY A 16 -19.10 0.87 -17.47
C GLY A 16 -20.24 0.18 -16.73
N SER A 17 -20.34 -1.14 -16.88
CA SER A 17 -21.30 -1.97 -16.13
C SER A 17 -21.24 -1.59 -14.66
N ALA A 18 -22.31 -0.98 -14.14
CA ALA A 18 -22.40 -0.62 -12.73
C ALA A 18 -22.36 -1.92 -11.93
N GLN A 19 -21.22 -2.19 -11.28
CA GLN A 19 -21.13 -3.26 -10.31
C GLN A 19 -21.99 -2.87 -9.11
N ALA A 20 -22.72 -3.82 -8.55
CA ALA A 20 -23.62 -3.62 -7.42
C ALA A 20 -22.86 -3.57 -6.07
N TRP A 21 -21.62 -3.10 -6.10
CA TRP A 21 -20.67 -3.11 -4.99
C TRP A 21 -19.49 -2.22 -5.38
N GLU A 22 -18.71 -1.81 -4.40
CA GLU A 22 -17.52 -0.99 -4.65
C GLU A 22 -16.24 -1.61 -4.09
N LEU A 23 -15.15 -1.42 -4.83
CA LEU A 23 -13.80 -1.68 -4.35
C LEU A 23 -13.31 -0.46 -3.57
N ARG A 24 -12.88 -0.65 -2.33
CA ARG A 24 -12.17 0.38 -1.58
C ARG A 24 -10.73 -0.04 -1.33
N ALA A 25 -9.83 0.92 -1.44
CA ALA A 25 -8.41 0.75 -1.17
C ALA A 25 -7.90 1.90 -0.31
N ARG A 26 -6.93 1.64 0.57
CA ARG A 26 -6.33 2.68 1.44
C ARG A 26 -4.92 2.30 1.90
N PHE A 27 -4.18 3.30 2.35
CA PHE A 27 -2.95 3.08 3.12
C PHE A 27 -3.21 3.10 4.62
N VAL A 28 -2.45 2.28 5.33
CA VAL A 28 -2.33 2.34 6.78
C VAL A 28 -0.85 2.31 7.17
N GLU A 29 -0.48 3.01 8.24
CA GLU A 29 0.84 2.90 8.86
C GLU A 29 0.80 1.86 9.98
N ARG A 30 1.77 0.95 9.99
CA ARG A 30 1.97 -0.03 11.05
C ARG A 30 2.83 0.58 12.16
N VAL A 31 2.20 0.98 13.27
CA VAL A 31 2.91 1.44 14.48
C VAL A 31 2.88 0.32 15.52
N GLY A 32 4.02 -0.34 15.69
CA GLY A 32 4.13 -1.55 16.51
C GLY A 32 3.21 -2.66 15.99
N ASN A 33 2.12 -2.93 16.73
CA ASN A 33 1.13 -3.95 16.38
C ASN A 33 -0.22 -3.41 15.90
N VAL A 34 -0.34 -2.11 15.69
CA VAL A 34 -1.59 -1.44 15.30
C VAL A 34 -1.46 -0.86 13.90
N ASP A 35 -2.52 -0.97 13.11
CA ASP A 35 -2.64 -0.34 11.79
C ASP A 35 -3.43 0.97 11.95
N ILE A 36 -2.80 2.09 11.63
CA ILE A 36 -3.39 3.43 11.70
C ILE A 36 -3.73 3.90 10.30
N VAL A 37 -4.99 4.25 10.04
CA VAL A 37 -5.42 4.76 8.72
C VAL A 37 -4.77 6.10 8.46
N LEU A 38 -4.16 6.23 7.28
CA LEU A 38 -3.53 7.49 6.85
C LEU A 38 -4.59 8.42 6.25
N PRO A 39 -4.93 9.53 6.90
CA PRO A 39 -5.88 10.49 6.35
C PRO A 39 -5.33 11.06 5.04
N ASP A 40 -6.20 11.13 4.02
CA ASP A 40 -5.86 11.61 2.68
C ASP A 40 -4.65 10.93 2.03
N ASN A 41 -4.34 9.69 2.46
CA ASN A 41 -3.15 8.96 2.05
C ASN A 41 -1.86 9.75 2.29
N ARG A 42 -1.75 10.41 3.45
CA ARG A 42 -0.58 11.22 3.80
C ARG A 42 0.23 10.59 4.93
N ILE A 43 1.55 10.54 4.78
CA ILE A 43 2.47 10.20 5.87
C ILE A 43 3.19 11.45 6.35
N GLU A 44 3.21 11.65 7.67
CA GLU A 44 4.10 12.63 8.26
C GLU A 44 5.51 12.02 8.33
N ALA A 45 6.45 12.60 7.61
CA ALA A 45 7.82 12.08 7.57
C ALA A 45 8.84 13.11 8.08
N SER A 46 8.36 14.08 8.86
CA SER A 46 9.17 15.10 9.51
C SER A 46 10.33 14.50 10.32
N ASN A 47 10.12 13.36 10.97
CA ASN A 47 11.14 12.76 11.83
C ASN A 47 12.27 12.00 11.10
N GLY A 48 12.23 11.90 9.76
CA GLY A 48 13.20 11.13 8.97
C GLY A 48 13.26 9.66 9.35
N ARG A 49 12.24 9.13 10.04
CA ARG A 49 12.22 7.72 10.47
C ARG A 49 11.53 6.87 9.41
N PRO A 50 12.03 5.66 9.14
CA PRO A 50 11.35 4.72 8.28
C PRO A 50 9.91 4.43 8.74
N ARG A 51 8.97 4.42 7.80
CA ARG A 51 7.55 4.19 8.03
C ARG A 51 7.13 2.87 7.41
N ARG A 52 6.47 2.00 8.18
CA ARG A 52 5.92 0.74 7.68
C ARG A 52 4.52 0.98 7.12
N ILE A 53 4.38 0.98 5.81
CA ILE A 53 3.13 1.26 5.12
C ILE A 53 2.53 -0.05 4.60
N ARG A 54 1.25 -0.27 4.92
CA ARG A 54 0.47 -1.39 4.37
C ARG A 54 -0.54 -0.88 3.37
N LEU A 55 -0.71 -1.67 2.33
CA LEU A 55 -1.79 -1.53 1.38
C LEU A 55 -2.95 -2.43 1.81
N GLN A 56 -4.13 -1.81 1.95
CA GLN A 56 -5.36 -2.52 2.32
C GLN A 56 -6.42 -2.39 1.23
N PHE A 57 -7.13 -3.50 0.99
CA PHE A 57 -8.29 -3.55 0.10
C PHE A 57 -9.50 -4.18 0.76
N GLY A 58 -10.68 -3.88 0.25
CA GLY A 58 -11.91 -4.59 0.55
C GLY A 58 -12.98 -4.33 -0.51
N VAL A 59 -13.94 -5.24 -0.61
CA VAL A 59 -15.16 -5.10 -1.40
C VAL A 59 -16.33 -4.82 -0.47
N PHE A 60 -17.11 -3.79 -0.76
CA PHE A 60 -18.14 -3.27 0.13
C PHE A 60 -19.50 -3.24 -0.56
N ASP A 61 -20.54 -3.56 0.21
CA ASP A 61 -21.92 -3.31 -0.19
C ASP A 61 -22.06 -1.81 -0.53
N ASP A 62 -22.85 -1.49 -1.55
CA ASP A 62 -23.12 -0.12 -1.97
C ASP A 62 -24.65 0.12 -2.11
N ALA A 63 -25.05 1.29 -2.63
CA ALA A 63 -26.46 1.59 -2.84
C ALA A 63 -27.14 0.70 -3.90
N HIS A 64 -26.36 0.05 -4.76
CA HIS A 64 -26.83 -0.72 -5.90
C HIS A 64 -26.83 -2.24 -5.62
N GLY A 65 -26.15 -2.71 -4.57
CA GLY A 65 -26.33 -4.06 -4.05
C GLY A 65 -25.27 -4.52 -3.04
N VAL A 66 -25.08 -5.84 -2.99
CA VAL A 66 -24.20 -6.50 -2.03
C VAL A 66 -22.84 -6.85 -2.66
N ALA A 67 -21.80 -6.70 -1.86
CA ALA A 67 -20.46 -7.17 -2.16
C ALA A 67 -20.45 -8.69 -2.47
N PRO A 68 -19.59 -9.14 -3.39
CA PRO A 68 -19.43 -10.54 -3.74
C PRO A 68 -19.19 -11.40 -2.50
N VAL A 69 -19.87 -12.55 -2.42
CA VAL A 69 -19.90 -13.35 -1.19
C VAL A 69 -18.55 -14.01 -0.89
N GLY A 70 -17.75 -14.26 -1.92
CA GLY A 70 -16.41 -14.82 -1.79
C GLY A 70 -15.35 -13.82 -1.28
N GLY A 71 -15.67 -12.52 -1.26
CA GLY A 71 -14.77 -11.46 -0.82
C GLY A 71 -13.78 -11.02 -1.88
N LEU A 72 -12.51 -10.86 -1.49
CA LEU A 72 -11.46 -10.30 -2.34
C LEU A 72 -10.31 -11.28 -2.57
N PHE A 73 -9.94 -11.41 -3.85
CA PHE A 73 -8.63 -11.83 -4.33
C PHE A 73 -8.00 -10.78 -5.22
N GLY A 74 -6.76 -10.98 -5.63
CA GLY A 74 -6.17 -10.11 -6.61
C GLY A 74 -4.75 -10.48 -6.90
N MET A 75 -4.42 -10.62 -8.18
CA MET A 75 -3.08 -10.22 -8.62
C MET A 75 -3.03 -8.71 -8.49
N ILE A 76 -2.03 -8.17 -7.80
CA ILE A 76 -1.89 -6.73 -7.61
C ILE A 76 -0.67 -6.30 -8.40
N ASP A 77 -0.87 -5.65 -9.53
CA ASP A 77 0.23 -4.86 -10.07
C ASP A 77 0.41 -3.64 -9.18
N VAL A 78 1.65 -3.38 -8.78
CA VAL A 78 2.06 -2.12 -8.17
C VAL A 78 3.05 -1.51 -9.16
N SER A 79 2.98 -0.20 -9.33
CA SER A 79 3.94 0.54 -10.13
C SER A 79 4.02 1.93 -9.55
N TYR A 80 5.21 2.39 -9.22
CA TYR A 80 5.46 3.70 -8.65
C TYR A 80 6.47 4.42 -9.52
N THR A 81 6.39 5.74 -9.50
CA THR A 81 7.14 6.63 -10.39
C THR A 81 8.02 7.60 -9.61
N SER A 82 8.28 7.32 -8.34
CA SER A 82 9.03 8.23 -7.46
C SER A 82 10.53 7.99 -7.58
N THR A 83 11.28 9.04 -7.91
CA THR A 83 12.76 9.03 -7.92
C THR A 83 13.39 9.43 -6.58
N GLU A 84 12.59 9.96 -5.66
CA GLU A 84 13.08 10.60 -4.42
C GLU A 84 12.82 9.74 -3.18
N PHE A 85 12.27 8.54 -3.36
CA PHE A 85 11.84 7.64 -2.30
C PHE A 85 12.56 6.31 -2.41
N THR A 86 13.14 5.86 -1.31
CA THR A 86 13.55 4.47 -1.21
C THR A 86 12.48 3.70 -0.43
N ALA A 87 12.05 2.60 -1.02
CA ALA A 87 11.18 1.66 -0.37
C ALA A 87 11.85 0.28 -0.34
N ASN A 88 11.64 -0.42 0.75
CA ASN A 88 12.14 -1.75 1.00
C ASN A 88 10.96 -2.68 1.28
N ARG A 89 11.08 -3.95 0.88
CA ARG A 89 10.09 -4.96 1.26
C ARG A 89 10.17 -5.19 2.77
N THR A 90 9.07 -4.95 3.49
CA THR A 90 9.03 -5.27 4.93
C THR A 90 7.60 -5.46 5.38
N PRO A 91 7.15 -6.68 5.73
CA PRO A 91 7.69 -7.97 5.33
C PRO A 91 7.39 -8.34 3.85
N GLY A 92 7.00 -7.39 2.98
CA GLY A 92 6.54 -7.69 1.63
C GLY A 92 5.09 -8.20 1.67
N ARG A 93 4.80 -9.37 1.09
CA ARG A 93 3.44 -9.93 1.13
C ARG A 93 3.06 -10.42 2.53
N LEU A 94 1.82 -10.13 2.91
CA LEU A 94 1.28 -10.50 4.21
C LEU A 94 0.45 -11.79 4.11
N PRO A 95 0.48 -12.67 5.12
CA PRO A 95 -0.42 -13.82 5.19
C PRO A 95 -1.89 -13.39 5.03
N ALA A 96 -2.72 -14.11 4.26
CA ALA A 96 -2.48 -15.39 3.58
C ALA A 96 -1.92 -15.27 2.14
N PHE A 97 -1.56 -14.06 1.71
CA PHE A 97 -1.19 -13.73 0.33
C PHE A 97 0.31 -13.97 0.02
N ALA A 98 1.05 -14.64 0.91
CA ALA A 98 2.51 -14.78 0.80
C ALA A 98 2.97 -15.97 -0.08
N SER A 99 2.06 -16.66 -0.77
CA SER A 99 2.34 -17.85 -1.59
C SER A 99 1.95 -17.58 -3.05
N PRO A 100 2.70 -18.04 -4.06
CA PRO A 100 3.92 -18.86 -3.99
C PRO A 100 5.18 -18.05 -3.63
N PRO A 101 6.23 -18.64 -3.02
CA PRO A 101 7.48 -17.96 -2.72
C PRO A 101 8.08 -17.27 -3.96
N GLY A 102 8.64 -16.06 -3.79
CA GLY A 102 9.31 -15.32 -4.88
C GLY A 102 8.46 -14.28 -5.59
N ALA A 103 7.12 -14.34 -5.52
CA ALA A 103 6.26 -13.35 -6.16
C ALA A 103 6.01 -12.08 -5.30
N ASN A 104 7.08 -11.55 -4.69
CA ASN A 104 7.04 -10.30 -3.90
C ASN A 104 7.20 -9.04 -4.76
N GLY A 105 7.14 -9.22 -6.08
CA GLY A 105 7.37 -8.20 -7.11
C GLY A 105 8.79 -8.20 -7.67
N GLU A 106 8.94 -7.54 -8.82
CA GLU A 106 10.22 -7.36 -9.54
C GLU A 106 10.56 -5.87 -9.71
N PRO A 107 11.81 -5.45 -9.43
CA PRO A 107 12.99 -6.28 -9.22
C PRO A 107 13.04 -6.93 -7.84
N ALA A 108 13.64 -8.12 -7.76
CA ALA A 108 13.81 -8.85 -6.51
C ALA A 108 14.80 -8.24 -5.50
N THR A 109 15.35 -7.04 -5.75
CA THR A 109 16.35 -6.35 -4.93
C THR A 109 15.80 -5.09 -4.26
N ASP A 110 16.19 -4.87 -3.01
CA ASP A 110 15.92 -3.63 -2.24
C ASP A 110 17.18 -2.75 -2.18
N PRO A 111 17.04 -1.42 -2.02
CA PRO A 111 15.81 -0.65 -2.15
C PRO A 111 15.34 -0.61 -3.61
N PHE A 112 14.08 -0.24 -3.81
CA PHE A 112 13.49 -0.13 -5.14
C PHE A 112 12.88 1.23 -5.41
N VAL A 113 12.86 1.62 -6.70
CA VAL A 113 12.18 2.81 -7.24
C VAL A 113 11.03 2.47 -8.20
N THR A 114 10.95 1.20 -8.63
CA THR A 114 9.80 0.58 -9.31
C THR A 114 9.74 -0.90 -8.91
N LEU A 115 8.55 -1.48 -8.71
CA LEU A 115 8.33 -2.88 -8.28
C LEU A 115 6.97 -3.28 -8.81
N THR A 116 7.01 -4.20 -9.75
CA THR A 116 5.89 -4.71 -10.57
C THR A 116 5.58 -6.15 -10.20
N ASN A 117 4.51 -6.74 -10.72
CA ASN A 117 4.19 -8.17 -10.56
C ASN A 117 4.06 -8.63 -9.09
N ILE A 118 3.37 -7.84 -8.24
CA ILE A 118 3.13 -8.25 -6.85
C ILE A 118 1.95 -9.22 -6.82
N ASP A 119 2.25 -10.50 -6.82
CA ASP A 119 1.21 -11.51 -6.79
C ASP A 119 0.62 -11.62 -5.37
N ALA A 120 -0.53 -10.99 -5.14
CA ALA A 120 -1.33 -11.15 -3.93
C ALA A 120 -2.50 -12.13 -4.13
N VAL A 121 -2.37 -13.11 -5.02
CA VAL A 121 -3.39 -14.14 -5.19
C VAL A 121 -3.38 -15.07 -3.99
N VAL A 122 -4.55 -15.30 -3.41
CA VAL A 122 -4.75 -16.50 -2.60
C VAL A 122 -5.21 -17.57 -3.59
N GLY A 123 -4.39 -18.60 -3.77
CA GLY A 123 -4.77 -19.75 -4.59
C GLY A 123 -5.96 -20.51 -4.00
N SER A 124 -6.16 -21.74 -4.48
CA SER A 124 -7.13 -22.66 -3.88
C SER A 124 -6.92 -22.79 -2.38
N GLN A 125 -8.02 -22.88 -1.62
CA GLN A 125 -7.95 -23.11 -0.18
C GLN A 125 -8.09 -24.59 0.13
N SER A 126 -7.01 -25.22 0.62
CA SER A 126 -7.07 -26.56 1.20
C SER A 126 -7.20 -26.46 2.72
N ILE A 127 -8.36 -26.82 3.26
CA ILE A 127 -8.67 -26.72 4.69
C ILE A 127 -8.71 -28.13 5.30
N ILE A 128 -8.03 -28.29 6.44
CA ILE A 128 -8.06 -29.52 7.23
C ILE A 128 -9.42 -29.63 7.92
N TRP A 129 -10.07 -30.79 7.79
CA TRP A 129 -11.34 -31.09 8.42
C TRP A 129 -11.09 -32.05 9.59
N SER A 130 -11.37 -31.61 10.81
CA SER A 130 -11.02 -32.34 12.04
C SER A 130 -12.19 -33.13 12.64
N CYS A 131 -11.86 -34.07 13.54
CA CYS A 131 -12.83 -34.72 14.42
C CYS A 131 -13.02 -33.92 15.72
N ALA A 132 -14.21 -34.02 16.32
CA ALA A 132 -14.46 -33.58 17.70
C ALA A 132 -15.39 -34.59 18.39
N GLY A 133 -15.00 -35.09 19.57
CA GLY A 133 -15.82 -36.04 20.33
C GLY A 133 -16.06 -37.39 19.64
N GLY A 134 -15.11 -37.88 18.83
CA GLY A 134 -15.24 -39.15 18.11
C GLY A 134 -16.11 -39.09 16.85
N ALA A 135 -16.54 -37.90 16.42
CA ALA A 135 -17.30 -37.70 15.19
C ALA A 135 -16.68 -36.58 14.33
N PRO A 136 -16.91 -36.58 12.99
CA PRO A 136 -16.52 -35.47 12.14
C PRO A 136 -17.19 -34.17 12.61
N THR A 137 -16.46 -33.06 12.64
CA THR A 137 -17.11 -31.74 12.75
C THR A 137 -17.93 -31.47 11.49
N PRO A 138 -18.76 -30.42 11.42
CA PRO A 138 -19.24 -29.92 10.13
C PRO A 138 -18.07 -29.64 9.17
N GLN A 139 -18.29 -29.83 7.87
CA GLN A 139 -17.31 -29.48 6.84
C GLN A 139 -16.95 -27.99 6.98
N PRO A 140 -15.66 -27.63 7.08
CA PRO A 140 -15.27 -26.24 7.20
C PRO A 140 -15.59 -25.49 5.91
N ALA A 141 -16.20 -24.31 6.02
CA ALA A 141 -16.47 -23.43 4.89
C ALA A 141 -15.19 -22.77 4.36
N ALA A 142 -15.24 -22.25 3.12
CA ALA A 142 -14.18 -21.41 2.59
C ALA A 142 -13.96 -20.16 3.46
N ILE A 143 -12.72 -19.72 3.59
CA ILE A 143 -12.37 -18.52 4.36
C ILE A 143 -12.55 -17.30 3.46
N VAL A 144 -13.59 -16.53 3.73
CA VAL A 144 -13.87 -15.24 3.05
C VAL A 144 -13.02 -14.13 3.67
N ARG A 145 -12.37 -13.32 2.82
CA ARG A 145 -11.51 -12.20 3.23
C ARG A 145 -11.90 -10.93 2.49
N GLY A 146 -11.82 -9.78 3.14
CA GLY A 146 -12.01 -8.48 2.49
C GLY A 146 -13.46 -8.14 2.11
N ARG A 147 -14.46 -8.96 2.47
CA ARG A 147 -15.88 -8.60 2.30
C ARG A 147 -16.34 -7.70 3.44
N ASN A 148 -16.80 -6.49 3.12
CA ASN A 148 -17.22 -5.46 4.08
C ASN A 148 -16.15 -5.16 5.16
N THR A 149 -14.89 -5.44 4.86
CA THR A 149 -13.76 -5.25 5.75
C THR A 149 -12.49 -5.03 4.93
N PHE A 150 -11.51 -4.38 5.52
CA PHE A 150 -10.20 -4.20 4.90
C PHE A 150 -9.26 -5.35 5.27
N VAL A 151 -8.48 -5.81 4.31
CA VAL A 151 -7.39 -6.77 4.52
C VAL A 151 -6.08 -6.21 3.98
N SER A 152 -5.01 -6.34 4.77
CA SER A 152 -3.67 -5.96 4.37
C SER A 152 -3.07 -7.03 3.47
N VAL A 153 -2.64 -6.65 2.27
CA VAL A 153 -2.11 -7.59 1.26
C VAL A 153 -0.61 -7.47 1.09
N TYR A 154 -0.08 -6.26 1.30
CA TYR A 154 1.32 -5.94 1.08
C TYR A 154 1.78 -4.90 2.10
N GLU A 155 3.06 -4.96 2.47
CA GLU A 155 3.72 -4.02 3.36
C GLU A 155 5.12 -3.67 2.86
N ILE A 156 5.40 -2.38 2.89
CA ILE A 156 6.70 -1.79 2.56
C ILE A 156 7.19 -0.94 3.72
N THR A 157 8.50 -0.91 3.90
CA THR A 157 9.12 0.17 4.67
C THR A 157 9.50 1.27 3.71
N VAL A 158 8.95 2.45 3.92
CA VAL A 158 9.30 3.65 3.20
C VAL A 158 10.29 4.42 4.06
N ASP A 159 11.46 4.72 3.52
CA ASP A 159 12.43 5.58 4.19
C ASP A 159 12.33 6.99 3.62
N PRO A 160 11.74 7.94 4.38
CA PRO A 160 11.65 9.31 3.95
C PRO A 160 13.00 10.01 4.11
N ASP A 161 13.90 9.80 3.16
CA ASP A 161 15.09 10.63 3.01
C ASP A 161 14.76 11.80 2.09
N PHE A 162 14.10 12.82 2.63
CA PHE A 162 13.81 14.02 1.86
C PHE A 162 14.19 15.27 2.62
N GLN A 163 15.19 15.98 2.07
CA GLN A 163 15.45 17.36 2.42
C GLN A 163 14.37 18.27 1.83
N CYS A 164 13.72 17.85 0.73
CA CYS A 164 13.34 18.87 -0.24
C CYS A 164 12.05 18.74 -1.06
N THR A 165 11.62 17.55 -1.43
CA THR A 165 10.37 17.38 -2.18
C THR A 165 9.28 16.75 -1.33
N VAL A 166 8.02 16.97 -1.75
CA VAL A 166 6.85 16.24 -1.25
C VAL A 166 6.72 14.99 -2.13
N PRO A 167 7.34 13.89 -1.75
CA PRO A 167 7.36 12.67 -2.52
C PRO A 167 5.97 12.09 -2.72
N ARG A 168 5.79 11.46 -3.88
CA ARG A 168 4.52 10.86 -4.29
C ARG A 168 4.73 9.42 -4.68
N PHE A 169 4.05 8.53 -3.98
CA PHE A 169 4.06 7.11 -4.25
C PHE A 169 2.72 6.71 -4.84
N THR A 170 2.70 6.46 -6.15
CA THR A 170 1.51 5.96 -6.84
C THR A 170 1.51 4.43 -6.81
N LEU A 171 0.35 3.82 -6.63
CA LEU A 171 0.12 2.38 -6.78
C LEU A 171 -1.08 2.21 -7.68
N SER A 172 -0.96 1.35 -8.67
CA SER A 172 -2.03 1.08 -9.62
C SER A 172 -1.92 -0.34 -10.12
N GLY A 173 -3.06 -0.96 -10.37
CA GLY A 173 -3.16 -2.32 -10.88
C GLY A 173 -4.61 -2.74 -11.03
N GLY A 174 -4.85 -4.05 -11.07
CA GLY A 174 -6.19 -4.65 -10.98
C GLY A 174 -6.41 -5.32 -9.63
N VAL A 175 -7.66 -5.43 -9.20
CA VAL A 175 -8.09 -6.26 -8.06
C VAL A 175 -9.20 -7.19 -8.51
N VAL A 176 -9.20 -8.44 -8.06
CA VAL A 176 -10.10 -9.49 -8.55
C VAL A 176 -11.05 -9.94 -7.43
N ALA A 177 -12.26 -9.40 -7.41
CA ALA A 177 -13.26 -9.86 -6.44
C ALA A 177 -13.67 -11.33 -6.71
N VAL A 178 -14.05 -12.03 -5.65
CA VAL A 178 -14.50 -13.42 -5.72
C VAL A 178 -16.01 -13.46 -5.63
N GLY A 179 -16.66 -13.86 -6.73
CA GLY A 179 -18.08 -14.08 -6.80
C GLY A 179 -18.53 -15.09 -5.76
N ASP A 180 -17.99 -16.31 -5.86
CA ASP A 180 -18.34 -17.44 -5.00
C ASP A 180 -17.17 -18.42 -4.83
N TRP A 181 -17.34 -19.38 -3.91
CA TRP A 181 -16.43 -20.48 -3.63
C TRP A 181 -17.07 -21.81 -3.97
N SER A 182 -16.49 -22.51 -4.96
CA SER A 182 -16.93 -23.85 -5.32
C SER A 182 -15.97 -24.92 -4.82
N LEU A 183 -16.52 -26.10 -4.55
CA LEU A 183 -15.73 -27.27 -4.17
C LEU A 183 -14.90 -27.76 -5.35
N SER A 184 -13.60 -27.90 -5.13
CA SER A 184 -12.71 -28.57 -6.06
C SER A 184 -12.60 -30.05 -5.69
N GLY A 185 -13.32 -30.89 -6.44
CA GLY A 185 -13.41 -32.32 -6.19
C GLY A 185 -14.34 -32.70 -5.04
N SER A 186 -14.21 -33.95 -4.58
CA SER A 186 -15.02 -34.49 -3.47
C SER A 186 -14.32 -34.25 -2.13
N PRO A 187 -14.96 -33.57 -1.16
CA PRO A 187 -14.43 -33.45 0.20
C PRO A 187 -14.17 -34.83 0.81
N VAL A 188 -13.04 -34.96 1.53
CA VAL A 188 -12.70 -36.17 2.29
C VAL A 188 -13.05 -35.89 3.75
N ALA A 189 -14.08 -36.55 4.26
CA ALA A 189 -14.43 -36.45 5.68
C ALA A 189 -13.34 -37.09 6.56
N PRO A 190 -13.10 -36.56 7.78
CA PRO A 190 -12.17 -37.18 8.70
C PRO A 190 -12.67 -38.55 9.17
N ILE A 191 -11.73 -39.43 9.49
CA ILE A 191 -11.99 -40.73 10.09
C ILE A 191 -11.77 -40.58 11.59
N CYS A 192 -12.84 -40.72 12.38
CA CYS A 192 -12.83 -40.37 13.81
C CYS A 192 -12.72 -41.55 14.78
N ILE A 193 -12.21 -42.68 14.29
CA ILE A 193 -11.83 -43.84 15.11
C ILE A 193 -10.36 -43.70 15.55
N ASP A 194 -9.96 -44.34 16.64
CA ASP A 194 -8.60 -44.25 17.19
C ASP A 194 -7.58 -45.07 16.35
N PRO A 195 -6.52 -44.47 15.79
CA PRO A 195 -6.16 -43.05 15.85
C PRO A 195 -6.90 -42.19 14.80
N PRO A 196 -7.36 -40.97 15.17
CA PRO A 196 -8.14 -40.14 14.25
C PRO A 196 -7.29 -39.67 13.07
N SER A 197 -7.87 -39.74 11.86
CA SER A 197 -7.26 -39.23 10.63
C SER A 197 -8.00 -37.98 10.14
N PRO A 198 -7.31 -36.85 9.91
CA PRO A 198 -7.95 -35.63 9.41
C PRO A 198 -8.47 -35.81 7.98
N GLY A 199 -9.60 -35.18 7.72
CA GLY A 199 -10.14 -35.00 6.38
C GLY A 199 -9.57 -33.75 5.71
N SER A 200 -10.00 -33.51 4.47
CA SER A 200 -9.63 -32.31 3.73
C SER A 200 -10.77 -31.85 2.83
N VAL A 201 -10.83 -30.54 2.61
CA VAL A 201 -11.69 -29.92 1.61
C VAL A 201 -10.90 -28.88 0.85
N THR A 202 -11.08 -28.83 -0.47
CA THR A 202 -10.42 -27.85 -1.33
C THR A 202 -11.47 -26.97 -1.97
N TYR A 203 -11.30 -25.65 -1.87
CA TYR A 203 -12.15 -24.66 -2.53
C TYR A 203 -11.38 -23.95 -3.64
N ILE A 204 -12.06 -23.68 -4.76
CA ILE A 204 -11.58 -22.83 -5.86
C ILE A 204 -12.45 -21.58 -5.97
N ALA A 205 -11.81 -20.49 -6.36
CA ALA A 205 -12.44 -19.19 -6.44
C ALA A 205 -13.13 -18.99 -7.80
N GLU A 206 -14.39 -18.59 -7.79
CA GLU A 206 -15.07 -18.08 -8.99
C GLU A 206 -14.85 -16.58 -9.07
N THR A 207 -13.91 -16.17 -9.92
CA THR A 207 -13.44 -14.78 -9.98
C THR A 207 -14.33 -13.91 -10.86
N LEU A 208 -14.48 -12.66 -10.46
CA LEU A 208 -15.09 -11.61 -11.28
C LEU A 208 -14.01 -10.92 -12.14
N PRO A 209 -14.39 -10.15 -13.18
CA PRO A 209 -13.43 -9.36 -13.94
C PRO A 209 -12.60 -8.41 -13.05
N PRO A 210 -11.31 -8.20 -13.34
CA PRO A 210 -10.47 -7.29 -12.57
C PRO A 210 -11.01 -5.85 -12.56
N VAL A 211 -11.00 -5.22 -11.40
CA VAL A 211 -11.35 -3.81 -11.20
C VAL A 211 -10.05 -3.01 -11.12
N PRO A 212 -9.81 -2.03 -12.02
CA PRO A 212 -8.62 -1.19 -11.94
C PRO A 212 -8.68 -0.28 -10.72
N PHE A 213 -7.52 -0.01 -10.12
CA PHE A 213 -7.39 0.99 -9.05
C PHE A 213 -6.16 1.86 -9.26
N SER A 214 -6.17 3.05 -8.68
CA SER A 214 -5.01 3.93 -8.56
C SER A 214 -5.10 4.68 -7.24
N LEU A 215 -4.03 4.61 -6.45
CA LEU A 215 -3.87 5.30 -5.18
C LEU A 215 -2.58 6.09 -5.20
N GLU A 216 -2.58 7.25 -4.53
CA GLU A 216 -1.40 8.07 -4.34
C GLU A 216 -1.17 8.25 -2.83
N LEU A 217 0.02 7.91 -2.35
CA LEU A 217 0.52 8.22 -1.02
C LEU A 217 1.44 9.43 -1.12
N ARG A 218 1.24 10.43 -0.25
CA ARG A 218 2.06 11.64 -0.21
C ARG A 218 2.80 11.69 1.12
N ALA A 219 4.12 11.82 1.11
CA ALA A 219 4.81 12.20 2.34
C ALA A 219 4.82 13.72 2.45
N PHE A 220 4.55 14.24 3.64
CA PHE A 220 4.73 15.65 3.93
C PHE A 220 5.71 15.79 5.08
N LYS A 221 6.55 16.81 4.99
CA LYS A 221 7.20 17.37 6.17
C LYS A 221 6.09 18.12 6.90
N GLY A 222 5.71 17.65 8.08
CA GLY A 222 4.90 18.49 8.96
C GLY A 222 5.58 19.86 9.06
N HIS A 223 4.83 20.95 8.88
CA HIS A 223 5.36 22.31 8.99
C HIS A 223 6.07 22.60 10.33
N GLY A 224 6.01 21.66 11.28
CA GLY A 224 6.69 21.72 12.58
C GLY A 224 8.13 21.20 12.64
N ARG A 225 8.77 20.77 11.55
CA ARG A 225 10.24 20.69 11.54
C ARG A 225 10.84 21.89 10.83
N CYS A 226 11.37 22.76 11.67
CA CYS A 226 12.28 23.81 11.29
C CYS A 226 13.37 23.27 10.37
N ILE A 227 13.47 23.75 9.13
CA ILE A 227 14.64 23.44 8.28
C ILE A 227 15.94 23.82 9.01
N ALA A 228 15.85 24.78 9.91
CA ALA A 228 16.96 25.28 10.69
C ALA A 228 17.31 24.44 11.94
N ASP A 229 16.56 23.37 12.25
CA ASP A 229 17.00 22.26 13.15
C ASP A 229 17.68 21.19 12.27
N TRP A 230 18.86 21.52 11.73
CA TRP A 230 19.57 20.73 10.72
C TRP A 230 20.12 19.42 11.27
N ASN A 231 20.52 19.38 12.55
CA ASN A 231 21.06 18.17 13.16
C ASN A 231 19.96 17.24 13.72
N HIS A 232 18.70 17.67 13.62
CA HIS A 232 17.50 16.95 14.05
C HIS A 232 17.47 16.61 15.56
N ASP A 233 18.10 17.43 16.40
CA ASP A 233 18.13 17.23 17.86
C ASP A 233 16.94 17.90 18.58
N HIS A 234 16.05 18.56 17.84
CA HIS A 234 14.89 19.31 18.32
C HIS A 234 15.24 20.57 19.13
N LEU A 235 16.51 21.02 19.10
CA LEU A 235 16.98 22.25 19.72
C LEU A 235 17.50 23.18 18.64
N PHE A 236 16.74 24.22 18.32
CA PHE A 236 17.19 25.23 17.37
C PHE A 236 18.36 26.08 17.93
N ASN A 237 19.60 25.79 17.50
CA ASN A 237 20.79 26.47 18.03
C ASN A 237 21.98 26.54 17.04
N SER A 238 23.14 27.03 17.51
CA SER A 238 24.33 27.17 16.64
C SER A 238 24.88 25.85 16.10
N ASN A 239 24.60 24.72 16.76
CA ASN A 239 25.01 23.41 16.26
C ASN A 239 24.34 23.09 14.93
N ASP A 240 23.07 23.47 14.74
CA ASP A 240 22.37 23.31 13.45
C ASP A 240 23.01 24.15 12.36
N PHE A 241 23.34 25.40 12.66
CA PHE A 241 24.01 26.29 11.72
C PHE A 241 25.35 25.70 11.25
N PHE A 242 26.15 25.16 12.17
CA PHE A 242 27.44 24.56 11.82
C PHE A 242 27.30 23.19 11.14
N ALA A 243 26.28 22.40 11.50
CA ALA A 243 25.95 21.16 10.79
C ALA A 243 25.55 21.47 9.34
N TYR A 244 24.69 22.47 9.13
CA TYR A 244 24.31 22.95 7.80
C TYR A 244 25.51 23.43 7.01
N LEU A 245 26.38 24.28 7.57
CA LEU A 245 27.58 24.73 6.86
C LEU A 245 28.49 23.56 6.43
N THR A 246 28.61 22.54 7.28
CA THR A 246 29.40 21.34 6.96
C THR A 246 28.82 20.63 5.73
N ASP A 247 27.50 20.41 5.72
CA ASP A 247 26.81 19.76 4.60
C ASP A 247 26.79 20.65 3.34
N PHE A 248 26.60 21.96 3.49
CA PHE A 248 26.64 22.94 2.41
C PHE A 248 27.97 22.90 1.66
N PHE A 249 29.09 22.98 2.37
CA PHE A 249 30.41 22.90 1.74
C PHE A 249 30.78 21.49 1.24
N ALA A 250 30.09 20.46 1.70
CA ALA A 250 30.18 19.10 1.14
C ALA A 250 29.30 18.90 -0.11
N GLY A 251 28.46 19.88 -0.47
CA GLY A 251 27.54 19.80 -1.60
C GLY A 251 26.19 19.14 -1.28
N ASN A 252 25.82 19.05 0.00
CA ASN A 252 24.60 18.43 0.52
C ASN A 252 23.67 19.43 1.24
N GLY A 253 23.88 20.73 1.06
CA GLY A 253 23.11 21.79 1.72
C GLY A 253 22.05 22.40 0.82
N ASP A 254 21.32 21.58 0.06
CA ASP A 254 20.20 21.98 -0.81
C ASP A 254 18.94 22.18 0.04
N THR A 255 18.60 23.43 0.36
CA THR A 255 17.45 23.78 1.22
C THR A 255 16.29 24.39 0.46
N ASP A 256 16.52 24.85 -0.78
CA ASP A 256 15.49 25.33 -1.69
C ASP A 256 15.01 24.27 -2.69
N CYS A 257 15.70 23.13 -2.72
CA CYS A 257 15.26 21.88 -3.33
C CYS A 257 15.40 21.83 -4.84
N ASN A 258 16.37 22.57 -5.36
CA ASN A 258 16.60 22.71 -6.79
C ASN A 258 17.61 21.68 -7.36
N GLY A 259 18.18 20.81 -6.51
CA GLY A 259 19.15 19.78 -6.90
C GLY A 259 20.60 20.28 -6.95
N THR A 260 20.87 21.48 -6.47
CA THR A 260 22.21 22.04 -6.32
C THR A 260 22.38 22.62 -4.90
N SER A 261 23.61 22.65 -4.40
CA SER A 261 23.93 23.39 -3.16
C SER A 261 24.66 24.66 -3.53
N ASP A 262 23.96 25.79 -3.53
CA ASP A 262 24.49 27.08 -3.92
C ASP A 262 24.08 28.22 -2.98
N SER A 263 24.43 29.46 -3.32
CA SER A 263 24.12 30.59 -2.46
C SER A 263 22.62 30.78 -2.17
N ALA A 264 21.72 30.35 -3.06
CA ALA A 264 20.28 30.44 -2.84
C ALA A 264 19.88 29.59 -1.62
N ASP A 265 20.40 28.37 -1.51
CA ASP A 265 20.19 27.51 -0.35
C ASP A 265 20.72 28.12 0.93
N PHE A 266 21.92 28.69 0.88
CA PHE A 266 22.50 29.34 2.05
C PHE A 266 21.61 30.46 2.58
N PHE A 267 21.07 31.29 1.69
CA PHE A 267 20.16 32.36 2.07
C PHE A 267 18.78 31.85 2.49
N TRP A 268 18.29 30.77 1.88
CA TRP A 268 17.04 30.13 2.28
C TRP A 268 17.15 29.55 3.69
N PHE A 269 18.22 28.80 3.98
CA PHE A 269 18.53 28.31 5.32
C PHE A 269 18.64 29.46 6.33
N LEU A 270 19.37 30.53 6.00
CA LEU A 270 19.51 31.68 6.89
C LEU A 270 18.16 32.36 7.19
N ASP A 271 17.31 32.51 6.19
CA ASP A 271 15.97 33.08 6.39
C ASP A 271 15.15 32.21 7.36
N GLN A 272 15.19 30.89 7.19
CA GLN A 272 14.52 29.94 8.09
C GLN A 272 15.14 29.92 9.50
N PHE A 273 16.47 30.00 9.59
CA PHE A 273 17.20 30.05 10.86
C PHE A 273 16.86 31.34 11.64
N LEU A 274 16.81 32.48 10.96
CA LEU A 274 16.58 33.77 11.62
C LEU A 274 15.10 34.07 11.88
N SER A 275 14.18 33.49 11.12
CA SER A 275 12.74 33.78 11.25
C SER A 275 12.05 33.09 12.42
N VAL A 276 12.78 32.24 13.19
CA VAL A 276 12.26 31.38 14.27
C VAL A 276 11.15 30.49 13.73
N CYS A 277 11.45 29.22 13.50
CA CYS A 277 10.43 28.24 13.14
C CYS A 277 9.39 28.13 14.27
N GLN A 278 8.23 28.76 14.06
CA GLN A 278 7.05 28.65 14.92
C GLN A 278 6.16 27.49 14.50
#